data_AF-Q52QT9-F1
#
_entry.id   AF-Q52QT9-F1
#
_cell.length_a   1.000
_cell.length_b   1.000
_cell.length_c   1.000
_cell.angle_alpha   90.00
_cell.angle_beta   90.00
_cell.angle_gamma   90.00
#
_symmetry.space_group_name_H-M   'P 1'
#
loop_
_entity.id
_entity.type
_entity.pdbx_description
1 polymer ?
#
loop_
_entity_poly.entity_id
_entity_poly.type
_entity_poly.pdbx_seq_one_letter_code
_entity_poly.pdbx_strand_id
1 'polypeptide(L)'
;LKMLVSYVDNLPTGDEHGLFYALDLGGTNFRVLRVQLGGKEKRAVQQYEEVPIPPHLMVGTSTELFDFIAAELERFVETEGDDFHLPEGRHRELGFTFSFPVHQTSISSGTLVKWTKGFCINGTVGEDVVAELSSAMERQGLDMKVTALVNDTVGTLAGGIYADNDVVAAVILGTGTNAAYVEHANTIPKWHG
;
A
#
# COMPACT_ATOMS: atom_id res chain seq x y z
N LEU A 1 5.16 -11.23 20.68
CA LEU A 1 4.99 -10.52 19.38
C LEU A 1 3.83 -11.15 18.63
N LYS A 2 3.01 -10.38 17.89
CA LYS A 2 1.87 -10.95 17.13
C LYS A 2 2.30 -11.75 15.90
N MET A 3 3.47 -11.44 15.33
CA MET A 3 4.09 -12.12 14.17
C MET A 3 3.08 -12.33 13.03
N LEU A 4 2.46 -11.24 12.56
CA LEU A 4 1.35 -11.32 11.60
C LEU A 4 1.86 -11.85 10.24
N VAL A 5 1.09 -12.74 9.62
CA VAL A 5 1.37 -13.24 8.26
C VAL A 5 0.94 -12.17 7.26
N SER A 6 1.82 -11.82 6.33
CA SER A 6 1.60 -10.75 5.33
C SER A 6 0.89 -11.20 4.06
N TYR A 7 0.77 -12.51 3.82
CA TYR A 7 0.29 -13.09 2.56
C TYR A 7 1.12 -12.70 1.33
N VAL A 8 2.33 -12.15 1.53
CA VAL A 8 3.32 -11.93 0.48
C VAL A 8 4.26 -13.14 0.46
N ASP A 9 3.99 -14.06 -0.46
CA ASP A 9 4.80 -15.27 -0.68
C ASP A 9 5.64 -15.19 -1.96
N ASN A 10 5.31 -14.26 -2.86
CA ASN A 10 6.05 -13.94 -4.07
C ASN A 10 6.59 -12.51 -3.96
N LEU A 11 7.92 -12.40 -3.91
CA LEU A 11 8.63 -11.13 -3.83
C LEU A 11 9.13 -10.69 -5.22
N PRO A 12 9.40 -9.39 -5.41
CA PRO A 12 9.86 -8.89 -6.70
C PRO A 12 11.17 -9.53 -7.14
N THR A 13 11.34 -9.66 -8.45
CA THR A 13 12.48 -10.32 -9.12
C THR A 13 13.43 -9.33 -9.81
N GLY A 14 12.96 -8.09 -10.04
CA GLY A 14 13.66 -7.08 -10.83
C GLY A 14 13.35 -7.13 -12.33
N ASP A 15 12.65 -8.17 -12.80
CA ASP A 15 12.27 -8.34 -14.21
C ASP A 15 10.88 -7.73 -14.53
N GLU A 16 10.26 -7.06 -13.57
CA GLU A 16 8.92 -6.50 -13.73
C GLU A 16 8.87 -5.34 -14.74
N HIS A 17 7.77 -5.26 -15.47
CA HIS A 17 7.49 -4.22 -16.45
C HIS A 17 6.09 -3.64 -16.24
N GLY A 18 5.93 -2.35 -16.53
CA GLY A 18 4.62 -1.68 -16.57
C GLY A 18 4.48 -0.54 -15.58
N LEU A 19 3.31 0.09 -15.62
CA LEU A 19 2.93 1.20 -14.76
C LEU A 19 2.21 0.66 -13.51
N PHE A 20 2.75 0.98 -12.34
CA PHE A 20 2.16 0.62 -11.05
C PHE A 20 2.02 1.84 -10.16
N TYR A 21 0.98 1.84 -9.34
CA TYR A 21 0.72 2.86 -8.34
C TYR A 21 0.97 2.33 -6.93
N ALA A 22 1.33 3.22 -6.02
CA ALA A 22 1.36 2.96 -4.60
C ALA A 22 0.71 4.10 -3.81
N LEU A 23 0.00 3.74 -2.75
CA LEU A 23 -0.56 4.65 -1.77
C LEU A 23 0.04 4.28 -0.41
N ASP A 24 0.68 5.22 0.27
CA ASP A 24 1.22 5.03 1.61
C ASP A 24 0.54 5.94 2.61
N LEU A 25 -0.33 5.34 3.43
CA LEU A 25 -1.02 6.01 4.52
C LEU A 25 -0.39 5.58 5.85
N GLY A 26 0.39 6.49 6.46
CA GLY A 26 1.15 6.15 7.65
C GLY A 26 1.21 7.18 8.78
N GLY A 27 0.68 8.39 8.58
CA GLY A 27 0.71 9.46 9.58
C GLY A 27 -0.15 10.65 9.20
N THR A 28 0.29 11.87 9.53
CA THR A 28 -0.41 13.12 9.21
C THR A 28 -0.36 13.49 7.73
N ASN A 29 0.50 12.83 6.96
CA ASN A 29 0.53 12.90 5.50
C ASN A 29 0.35 11.48 4.96
N PHE A 30 -0.15 11.39 3.74
CA PHE A 30 -0.03 10.19 2.91
C PHE A 30 0.78 10.52 1.66
N ARG A 31 1.28 9.47 1.01
CA ARG A 31 2.00 9.60 -0.26
C ARG A 31 1.27 8.83 -1.34
N VAL A 32 1.15 9.45 -2.51
CA VAL A 32 0.76 8.78 -3.75
C VAL A 32 1.98 8.71 -4.65
N LEU A 33 2.22 7.54 -5.22
CA LEU A 33 3.40 7.26 -6.03
C LEU A 33 2.99 6.51 -7.28
N ARG A 34 3.69 6.76 -8.38
CA ARG A 34 3.66 5.93 -9.58
C ARG A 34 5.08 5.53 -9.98
N VAL A 35 5.20 4.32 -10.50
CA VAL A 35 6.46 3.80 -11.00
C VAL A 35 6.24 3.14 -12.35
N GLN A 36 7.08 3.53 -13.32
CA GLN A 36 7.21 2.83 -14.58
C GLN A 36 8.39 1.85 -14.47
N LEU A 37 8.08 0.56 -14.36
CA LEU A 37 9.07 -0.52 -14.32
C LEU A 37 9.49 -0.91 -15.74
N GLY A 38 10.78 -1.15 -15.91
CA GLY A 38 11.41 -1.41 -17.21
C GLY A 38 12.24 -2.69 -17.28
N GLY A 39 12.12 -3.58 -16.29
CA GLY A 39 12.96 -4.77 -16.11
C GLY A 39 14.41 -4.45 -15.76
N LYS A 40 15.27 -5.47 -15.65
CA LYS A 40 16.68 -5.34 -15.24
C LYS A 40 17.54 -4.42 -16.11
N GLU A 41 17.17 -4.26 -17.37
CA GLU A 41 17.92 -3.51 -18.37
C GLU A 41 17.67 -1.99 -18.28
N LYS A 42 16.54 -1.56 -17.70
CA LYS A 42 16.14 -0.14 -17.65
C LYS A 42 15.85 0.29 -16.22
N ARG A 43 16.33 1.50 -15.87
CA ARG A 43 16.01 2.10 -14.56
C ARG A 43 14.52 2.40 -14.48
N ALA A 44 13.92 2.13 -13.32
CA ALA A 44 12.56 2.53 -13.03
C ALA A 44 12.45 4.07 -12.97
N VAL A 45 11.39 4.62 -13.56
CA VAL A 45 11.04 6.04 -13.42
C VAL A 45 9.97 6.14 -12.34
N GLN A 46 10.21 6.95 -11.33
CA GLN A 46 9.30 7.12 -10.20
C GLN A 46 8.93 8.59 -10.00
N GLN A 47 7.68 8.83 -9.65
CA GLN A 47 7.17 10.13 -9.23
C GLN A 47 6.26 9.93 -8.02
N TYR A 48 6.28 10.90 -7.11
CA TYR A 48 5.41 10.88 -5.94
C TYR A 48 5.00 12.28 -5.52
N GLU A 49 3.87 12.35 -4.84
CA GLU A 49 3.41 13.52 -4.12
C GLU A 49 3.13 13.15 -2.66
N GLU A 50 3.45 14.07 -1.76
CA GLU A 50 3.12 13.96 -0.34
C GLU A 50 1.98 14.93 -0.05
N VAL A 51 0.87 14.37 0.44
CA VAL A 51 -0.36 15.11 0.65
C VAL A 51 -0.65 15.20 2.16
N PRO A 52 -0.71 16.42 2.72
CA PRO A 52 -1.07 16.58 4.12
C PRO A 52 -2.55 16.28 4.34
N ILE A 53 -2.85 15.51 5.38
CA ILE A 53 -4.22 15.17 5.75
C ILE A 53 -4.77 16.31 6.61
N PRO A 54 -5.87 16.98 6.18
CA PRO A 54 -6.57 17.93 7.02
C PRO A 54 -6.90 17.33 8.40
N PRO A 55 -6.58 17.99 9.53
CA PRO A 55 -6.73 17.39 10.85
C PRO A 55 -8.14 16.90 11.19
N HIS A 56 -9.17 17.55 10.63
CA HIS A 56 -10.56 17.15 10.83
C HIS A 56 -10.88 15.79 10.20
N LEU A 57 -10.19 15.39 9.12
CA LEU A 57 -10.36 14.07 8.48
C LEU A 57 -9.71 12.95 9.29
N MET A 58 -8.72 13.26 10.14
CA MET A 58 -8.10 12.27 11.04
C MET A 58 -9.02 11.86 12.20
N VAL A 59 -10.10 12.62 12.44
CA VAL A 59 -11.07 12.41 13.53
C VAL A 59 -12.53 12.38 13.03
N GLY A 60 -12.71 12.31 11.71
CA GLY A 60 -14.01 12.30 11.04
C GLY A 60 -14.56 10.89 10.82
N THR A 61 -15.21 10.69 9.69
CA THR A 61 -15.77 9.40 9.26
C THR A 61 -14.87 8.67 8.27
N SER A 62 -15.05 7.35 8.15
CA SER A 62 -14.33 6.51 7.18
C SER A 62 -14.48 7.07 5.77
N THR A 63 -15.72 7.36 5.37
CA THR A 63 -16.06 7.91 4.06
C THR A 63 -15.32 9.21 3.77
N GLU A 64 -15.30 10.17 4.70
CA GLU A 64 -14.63 11.46 4.49
C GLU A 64 -13.11 11.29 4.27
N LEU A 65 -12.44 10.43 5.05
CA LEU A 65 -11.00 10.19 4.85
C LEU A 65 -10.73 9.52 3.50
N PHE A 66 -11.43 8.41 3.21
CA PHE A 66 -11.14 7.64 2.00
C PHE A 66 -11.59 8.37 0.72
N ASP A 67 -12.65 9.17 0.77
CA ASP A 67 -13.04 10.03 -0.36
C ASP A 67 -11.98 11.11 -0.64
N PHE A 68 -11.40 11.71 0.40
CA PHE A 68 -10.29 12.64 0.23
C PHE A 68 -9.07 11.97 -0.39
N ILE A 69 -8.70 10.78 0.08
CA ILE A 69 -7.57 10.02 -0.49
C ILE A 69 -7.84 9.66 -1.96
N ALA A 70 -9.05 9.19 -2.27
CA ALA A 70 -9.42 8.81 -3.64
C ALA A 70 -9.40 10.01 -4.60
N ALA A 71 -9.87 11.18 -4.15
CA ALA A 71 -9.82 12.41 -4.95
C ALA A 71 -8.39 12.87 -5.23
N GLU A 72 -7.49 12.80 -4.25
CA GLU A 72 -6.08 13.15 -4.44
C GLU A 72 -5.36 12.11 -5.33
N LEU A 73 -5.75 10.84 -5.26
CA LEU A 73 -5.25 9.80 -6.15
C LEU A 73 -5.72 10.01 -7.60
N GLU A 74 -6.98 10.39 -7.82
CA GLU A 74 -7.50 10.75 -9.14
C GLU A 74 -6.71 11.93 -9.73
N ARG A 75 -6.54 13.02 -8.96
CA ARG A 75 -5.74 14.18 -9.38
C ARG A 75 -4.32 13.78 -9.75
N PHE A 76 -3.70 12.89 -8.97
CA PHE A 76 -2.35 12.41 -9.26
C PHE A 76 -2.30 11.58 -10.55
N VAL A 77 -3.34 10.80 -10.86
CA VAL A 77 -3.47 10.07 -12.12
C VAL A 77 -3.62 11.01 -13.32
N GLU A 78 -4.35 12.12 -13.18
CA GLU A 78 -4.48 13.13 -14.24
C GLU A 78 -3.16 13.80 -14.64
N THR A 79 -2.13 13.72 -13.78
CA THR A 79 -0.80 14.27 -14.07
C THR A 79 0.15 13.29 -14.77
N GLU A 80 -0.34 12.12 -15.23
CA GLU A 80 0.45 11.17 -16.03
C GLU A 80 1.07 11.87 -17.25
N GLY A 81 2.39 11.87 -17.33
CA GLY A 81 3.15 12.37 -18.47
C GLY A 81 3.63 11.24 -19.39
N ASP A 82 4.35 11.62 -20.46
CA ASP A 82 4.83 10.71 -21.52
C ASP A 82 5.72 9.56 -21.02
N ASP A 83 6.27 9.62 -19.81
CA ASP A 83 7.09 8.54 -19.26
C ASP A 83 6.26 7.38 -18.68
N PHE A 84 4.95 7.58 -18.46
CA PHE A 84 4.07 6.62 -17.79
C PHE A 84 3.02 6.07 -18.76
N HIS A 85 3.07 4.77 -18.99
CA HIS A 85 2.27 4.12 -20.02
C HIS A 85 1.41 3.03 -19.41
N LEU A 86 0.10 3.28 -19.36
CA LEU A 86 -0.88 2.24 -19.09
C LEU A 86 -1.18 1.46 -20.39
N PRO A 87 -0.91 0.14 -20.45
CA PRO A 87 -1.26 -0.65 -21.63
C PRO A 87 -2.77 -0.64 -21.88
N GLU A 88 -3.17 -0.61 -23.16
CA GLU A 88 -4.59 -0.67 -23.52
C GLU A 88 -5.29 -1.91 -22.91
N GLY A 89 -6.49 -1.70 -22.40
CA GLY A 89 -7.29 -2.76 -21.78
C GLY A 89 -6.79 -3.23 -20.41
N ARG A 90 -5.83 -2.52 -19.79
CA ARG A 90 -5.43 -2.75 -18.40
C ARG A 90 -5.96 -1.67 -17.47
N HIS A 91 -6.31 -2.09 -16.26
CA HIS A 91 -6.60 -1.21 -15.14
C HIS A 91 -5.31 -0.77 -14.48
N ARG A 92 -5.31 0.41 -13.84
CA ARG A 92 -4.21 0.81 -12.95
C ARG A 92 -4.20 -0.09 -11.73
N GLU A 93 -3.03 -0.62 -11.37
CA GLU A 93 -2.87 -1.50 -10.22
C GLU A 93 -2.22 -0.72 -9.06
N LEU A 94 -2.82 -0.79 -7.87
CA LEU A 94 -2.41 -0.04 -6.68
C LEU A 94 -1.94 -0.98 -5.56
N GLY A 95 -0.71 -0.76 -5.10
CA GLY A 95 -0.25 -1.26 -3.81
C GLY A 95 -0.64 -0.30 -2.69
N PHE A 96 -1.48 -0.74 -1.75
CA PHE A 96 -1.91 0.04 -0.60
C PHE A 96 -1.05 -0.29 0.63
N THR A 97 -0.10 0.58 0.92
CA THR A 97 0.65 0.56 2.18
C THR A 97 -0.18 1.23 3.27
N PHE A 98 -0.65 0.44 4.23
CA PHE A 98 -1.52 0.92 5.31
C PHE A 98 -0.87 0.64 6.67
N SER A 99 -0.29 1.67 7.26
CA SER A 99 0.61 1.53 8.41
C SER A 99 -0.12 1.60 9.75
N PHE A 100 -1.19 0.82 9.86
CA PHE A 100 -1.99 0.62 11.07
C PHE A 100 -2.15 -0.88 11.34
N PRO A 101 -2.47 -1.29 12.58
CA PRO A 101 -2.73 -2.69 12.89
C PRO A 101 -3.91 -3.25 12.09
N VAL A 102 -3.64 -4.15 11.15
CA VAL A 102 -4.63 -4.86 10.33
C VAL A 102 -4.60 -6.36 10.64
N HIS A 103 -5.79 -6.98 10.63
CA HIS A 103 -5.90 -8.44 10.51
C HIS A 103 -6.07 -8.78 9.03
N GLN A 104 -4.96 -9.14 8.39
CA GLN A 104 -4.92 -9.41 6.97
C GLN A 104 -5.55 -10.76 6.67
N THR A 105 -6.44 -10.81 5.67
CA THR A 105 -7.22 -12.00 5.29
C THR A 105 -6.83 -12.54 3.91
N SER A 106 -6.19 -11.71 3.08
CA SER A 106 -5.52 -12.10 1.84
C SER A 106 -4.45 -11.07 1.49
N ILE A 107 -3.73 -11.25 0.37
CA ILE A 107 -2.79 -10.24 -0.13
C ILE A 107 -3.45 -8.88 -0.37
N SER A 108 -4.74 -8.84 -0.70
CA SER A 108 -5.47 -7.63 -1.09
C SER A 108 -6.73 -7.39 -0.25
N SER A 109 -6.75 -7.83 1.02
CA SER A 109 -7.86 -7.58 1.94
C SER A 109 -7.42 -7.64 3.40
N GLY A 110 -8.00 -6.81 4.25
CA GLY A 110 -7.69 -6.86 5.68
C GLY A 110 -8.50 -5.90 6.52
N THR A 111 -8.95 -6.39 7.67
CA THR A 111 -9.80 -5.61 8.57
C THR A 111 -8.97 -4.78 9.55
N LEU A 112 -9.29 -3.50 9.70
CA LEU A 112 -8.62 -2.63 10.67
C LEU A 112 -8.90 -3.10 12.10
N VAL A 113 -7.84 -3.33 12.89
CA VAL A 113 -7.97 -3.73 14.31
C VAL A 113 -8.20 -2.52 15.21
N LYS A 114 -7.45 -1.43 14.97
CA LYS A 114 -7.62 -0.16 15.70
C LYS A 114 -6.84 0.96 15.01
N TRP A 115 -7.36 2.18 15.11
CA TRP A 115 -6.59 3.37 14.76
C TRP A 115 -5.46 3.65 15.78
N THR A 116 -4.39 4.29 15.30
CA THR A 116 -3.23 4.72 16.09
C THR A 116 -2.74 6.07 15.55
N LYS A 117 -1.62 6.60 16.05
CA LYS A 117 -0.94 7.78 15.45
C LYS A 117 -1.83 9.03 15.31
N GLY A 118 -2.74 9.24 16.26
CA GLY A 118 -3.64 10.40 16.27
C GLY A 118 -4.92 10.24 15.44
N PHE A 119 -5.11 9.12 14.74
CA PHE A 119 -6.36 8.82 14.05
C PHE A 119 -7.43 8.34 15.04
N CYS A 120 -8.64 8.86 14.88
CA CYS A 120 -9.83 8.50 15.65
C CYS A 120 -11.05 8.56 14.75
N ILE A 121 -11.08 7.72 13.72
CA ILE A 121 -12.11 7.74 12.67
C ILE A 121 -13.25 6.81 13.04
N ASN A 122 -14.47 7.30 12.87
CA ASN A 122 -15.69 6.53 13.10
C ASN A 122 -16.02 5.62 11.92
N GLY A 123 -16.34 4.36 12.19
CA GLY A 123 -16.87 3.41 11.20
C GLY A 123 -15.86 2.51 10.49
N THR A 124 -14.54 2.69 10.65
CA THR A 124 -13.54 1.86 9.94
C THR A 124 -13.06 0.64 10.73
N VAL A 125 -13.11 0.68 12.07
CA VAL A 125 -12.57 -0.42 12.89
C VAL A 125 -13.45 -1.67 12.73
N GLY A 126 -12.84 -2.79 12.34
CA GLY A 126 -13.53 -4.03 12.01
C GLY A 126 -13.83 -4.20 10.52
N GLU A 127 -13.76 -3.12 9.73
CA GLU A 127 -14.05 -3.14 8.30
C GLU A 127 -12.80 -3.38 7.46
N ASP A 128 -12.98 -3.91 6.24
CA ASP A 128 -11.91 -4.12 5.27
C ASP A 128 -11.49 -2.79 4.64
N VAL A 129 -10.25 -2.37 4.95
CA VAL A 129 -9.73 -1.08 4.48
C VAL A 129 -9.52 -1.03 2.96
N VAL A 130 -9.37 -2.19 2.31
CA VAL A 130 -9.29 -2.26 0.85
C VAL A 130 -10.67 -2.01 0.24
N ALA A 131 -11.72 -2.55 0.85
CA ALA A 131 -13.09 -2.32 0.40
C ALA A 131 -13.50 -0.85 0.61
N GLU A 132 -13.10 -0.23 1.72
CA GLU A 132 -13.33 1.20 1.98
C GLU A 132 -12.68 2.09 0.91
N LEU A 133 -11.39 1.84 0.61
CA LEU A 133 -10.67 2.57 -0.44
C LEU A 133 -11.26 2.32 -1.82
N SER A 134 -11.58 1.06 -2.15
CA SER A 134 -12.17 0.70 -3.45
C SER A 134 -13.51 1.39 -3.66
N SER A 135 -14.37 1.41 -2.64
CA SER A 135 -15.66 2.10 -2.68
C SER A 135 -15.48 3.62 -2.86
N ALA A 136 -14.44 4.21 -2.26
CA ALA A 136 -14.13 5.62 -2.45
C ALA A 136 -13.65 5.91 -3.88
N MET A 137 -12.75 5.08 -4.43
CA MET A 137 -12.32 5.19 -5.83
C MET A 137 -13.49 5.06 -6.80
N GLU A 138 -14.42 4.13 -6.56
CA GLU A 138 -15.64 3.99 -7.36
C GLU A 138 -16.53 5.24 -7.31
N ARG A 139 -16.71 5.86 -6.13
CA ARG A 139 -17.47 7.12 -5.99
C ARG A 139 -16.83 8.28 -6.76
N GLN A 140 -15.50 8.31 -6.86
CA GLN A 140 -14.77 9.29 -7.67
C GLN A 140 -14.74 8.93 -9.16
N GLY A 141 -15.14 7.71 -9.55
CA GLY A 141 -15.03 7.25 -10.94
C GLY A 141 -13.61 6.88 -11.38
N LEU A 142 -12.70 6.62 -10.42
CA LEU A 142 -11.31 6.29 -10.69
C LEU A 142 -11.16 4.81 -11.09
N ASP A 143 -10.70 4.57 -12.32
CA ASP A 143 -10.42 3.23 -12.84
C ASP A 143 -9.09 2.67 -12.33
N MET A 144 -9.12 2.11 -11.11
CA MET A 144 -7.97 1.56 -10.42
C MET A 144 -8.37 0.39 -9.51
N LYS A 145 -7.48 -0.61 -9.41
CA LYS A 145 -7.67 -1.80 -8.59
C LYS A 145 -6.59 -1.92 -7.53
N VAL A 146 -6.99 -2.09 -6.27
CA VAL A 146 -6.06 -2.47 -5.19
C VAL A 146 -5.66 -3.94 -5.37
N THR A 147 -4.38 -4.20 -5.60
CA THR A 147 -3.85 -5.55 -5.83
C THR A 147 -3.05 -6.10 -4.65
N ALA A 148 -2.61 -5.21 -3.76
CA ALA A 148 -1.94 -5.61 -2.53
C ALA A 148 -2.25 -4.61 -1.39
N LEU A 149 -2.49 -5.15 -0.21
CA LEU A 149 -2.49 -4.46 1.07
C LEU A 149 -1.22 -4.88 1.80
N VAL A 150 -0.37 -3.92 2.14
CA VAL A 150 0.90 -4.20 2.82
C VAL A 150 1.08 -3.27 4.02
N ASN A 151 1.81 -3.77 5.01
CA ASN A 151 2.38 -2.91 6.06
C ASN A 151 3.65 -2.22 5.52
N ASP A 152 3.94 -0.99 5.98
CA ASP A 152 5.16 -0.23 5.62
C ASP A 152 6.45 -1.05 5.64
N THR A 153 6.62 -1.90 6.65
CA THR A 153 7.84 -2.67 6.83
C THR A 153 7.93 -3.83 5.85
N VAL A 154 6.78 -4.40 5.44
CA VAL A 154 6.71 -5.41 4.36
C VAL A 154 6.99 -4.76 3.01
N GLY A 155 6.44 -3.57 2.75
CA GLY A 155 6.75 -2.79 1.54
C GLY A 155 8.23 -2.41 1.46
N THR A 156 8.83 -2.05 2.59
CA THR A 156 10.28 -1.77 2.71
C THR A 156 11.11 -3.01 2.39
N LEU A 157 10.69 -4.19 2.88
CA LEU A 157 11.34 -5.46 2.56
C LEU A 157 11.26 -5.75 1.05
N ALA A 158 10.06 -5.65 0.46
CA ALA A 158 9.85 -5.91 -0.96
C ALA A 158 10.65 -4.96 -1.86
N GLY A 159 10.69 -3.66 -1.54
CA GLY A 159 11.49 -2.68 -2.27
C GLY A 159 13.00 -2.91 -2.12
N GLY A 160 13.44 -3.36 -0.94
CA GLY A 160 14.83 -3.79 -0.72
C GLY A 160 15.21 -4.98 -1.60
N ILE A 161 14.35 -6.01 -1.64
CA ILE A 161 14.56 -7.22 -2.45
C ILE A 161 14.58 -6.93 -3.94
N TYR A 162 13.71 -6.01 -4.41
CA TYR A 162 13.73 -5.55 -5.80
C TYR A 162 15.10 -4.96 -6.20
N ALA A 163 15.80 -4.31 -5.27
CA ALA A 163 17.11 -3.71 -5.53
C ALA A 163 18.29 -4.67 -5.26
N ASP A 164 18.15 -5.57 -4.28
CA ASP A 164 19.18 -6.49 -3.82
C ASP A 164 18.55 -7.81 -3.33
N ASN A 165 18.84 -8.91 -4.05
CA ASN A 165 18.27 -10.23 -3.77
C ASN A 165 18.76 -10.84 -2.44
N ASP A 166 19.79 -10.29 -1.80
CA ASP A 166 20.31 -10.78 -0.51
C ASP A 166 19.55 -10.22 0.69
N VAL A 167 18.57 -9.34 0.48
CA VAL A 167 17.74 -8.75 1.55
C VAL A 167 16.82 -9.82 2.16
N VAL A 168 16.96 -10.06 3.46
CA VAL A 168 16.14 -11.04 4.22
C VAL A 168 15.24 -10.41 5.26
N ALA A 169 15.48 -9.16 5.63
CA ALA A 169 14.73 -8.43 6.65
C ALA A 169 14.75 -6.92 6.39
N ALA A 170 13.71 -6.24 6.86
CA ALA A 170 13.59 -4.79 6.87
C ALA A 170 13.20 -4.31 8.27
N VAL A 171 13.73 -3.15 8.65
CA VAL A 171 13.46 -2.54 9.96
C VAL A 171 13.14 -1.07 9.76
N ILE A 172 12.04 -0.62 10.36
CA ILE A 172 11.68 0.79 10.46
C ILE A 172 12.12 1.32 11.83
N LEU A 173 12.89 2.40 11.82
CA LEU A 173 13.33 3.15 13.00
C LEU A 173 12.87 4.61 12.87
N GLY A 174 11.62 4.89 13.23
CA GLY A 174 11.02 6.23 13.10
C GLY A 174 10.10 6.57 14.27
N THR A 175 8.95 7.20 13.99
CA THR A 175 7.90 7.50 14.99
C THR A 175 7.44 6.25 15.76
N GLY A 176 7.58 5.08 15.14
CA GLY A 176 7.55 3.79 15.80
C GLY A 176 8.68 2.87 15.30
N THR A 177 8.76 1.68 15.88
CA THR A 177 9.69 0.63 15.45
C THR A 177 8.90 -0.60 15.00
N ASN A 178 9.26 -1.15 13.85
CA ASN A 178 8.70 -2.39 13.32
C ASN A 178 9.75 -3.15 12.50
N ALA A 179 9.55 -4.46 12.34
CA ALA A 179 10.42 -5.32 11.55
C ALA A 179 9.60 -6.33 10.73
N ALA A 180 10.04 -6.60 9.51
CA ALA A 180 9.51 -7.65 8.64
C ALA A 180 10.69 -8.48 8.12
N TYR A 181 10.46 -9.78 7.89
CA TYR A 181 11.51 -10.69 7.44
C TYR A 181 10.90 -11.85 6.66
N VAL A 182 11.72 -12.51 5.85
CA VAL A 182 11.35 -13.72 5.12
C VAL A 182 11.49 -14.93 6.04
N GLU A 183 10.42 -15.72 6.15
CA GLU A 183 10.36 -16.93 6.98
C GLU A 183 9.95 -18.13 6.15
N HIS A 184 10.41 -19.33 6.52
CA HIS A 184 9.99 -20.57 5.87
C HIS A 184 8.56 -20.93 6.30
N ALA A 185 7.62 -21.03 5.36
CA ALA A 185 6.21 -21.27 5.68
C ALA A 185 5.96 -22.54 6.55
N ASN A 186 6.77 -23.58 6.39
CA ASN A 186 6.68 -24.83 7.15
C ASN A 186 7.09 -24.69 8.63
N THR A 187 7.70 -23.57 9.04
CA THR A 187 8.07 -23.28 10.44
C THR A 187 7.00 -22.45 11.16
N ILE A 188 5.94 -22.03 10.48
CA ILE A 188 4.86 -21.19 11.04
C ILE A 188 3.66 -22.08 11.45
N PRO A 189 3.51 -22.49 12.72
CA PRO A 189 2.54 -23.53 13.09
C PRO A 189 1.07 -23.09 12.98
N LYS A 190 0.85 -21.77 12.96
CA LYS A 190 -0.48 -21.14 12.82
C LYS A 190 -0.88 -20.90 11.36
N TRP A 191 0.01 -21.16 10.41
CA TRP A 191 -0.25 -21.04 8.99
C TRP A 191 -0.72 -22.39 8.44
N HIS A 192 -1.80 -22.40 7.68
CA HIS A 192 -2.44 -23.64 7.22
C HIS A 192 -2.59 -23.74 5.70
N GLY A 193 -2.13 -22.75 4.92
CA GLY A 193 -2.18 -22.78 3.46
C GLY A 193 -2.48 -21.43 2.86
#